data_AF-A0ABD1ECG7-F1
#
_entry.id   AF-A0ABD1ECG7-F1
#
_cell.length_a   1.000
_cell.length_b   1.000
_cell.length_c   1.000
_cell.angle_alpha   90.00
_cell.angle_beta   90.00
_cell.angle_gamma   90.00
#
_symmetry.space_group_name_H-M   'P 1'
#
loop_
_entity.id
_entity.type
_entity.pdbx_description
1 polymer ?
#
loop_
_entity_poly.entity_id
_entity_poly.type
_entity_poly.pdbx_seq_one_letter_code
_entity_poly.pdbx_strand_id
1 'polypeptide(L)'
;MDTNKRCRAPNYSNSEILTLISIVEKYKHIVDNKKTDNQTWKEKDEVWDKICNEFNSQSTIYNRSKESLKKYYENKKKIIRKQVAEERKELFKTGSGIPKRRKKDETTDLVLALMNN
;
A
#
# COMPACT_ATOMS: atom_id res chain seq x y z
N MET A 1 -20.35 -27.91 14.28
CA MET A 1 -19.12 -27.55 13.53
C MET A 1 -19.36 -26.21 12.87
N ASP A 2 -19.01 -25.14 13.57
CA ASP A 2 -19.20 -23.77 13.10
C ASP A 2 -18.34 -23.53 11.85
N THR A 3 -19.00 -23.44 10.70
CA THR A 3 -18.37 -23.00 9.47
C THR A 3 -18.12 -21.51 9.61
N ASN A 4 -16.92 -21.16 10.09
CA ASN A 4 -16.43 -19.80 10.20
C ASN A 4 -16.31 -19.20 8.79
N LYS A 5 -17.45 -18.74 8.28
CA LYS A 5 -17.62 -18.10 6.99
C LYS A 5 -16.88 -16.78 7.10
N ARG A 6 -15.67 -16.71 6.55
CA ARG A 6 -14.85 -15.49 6.58
C ARG A 6 -15.65 -14.35 5.94
N CYS A 7 -16.28 -13.52 6.77
CA CYS A 7 -16.90 -12.29 6.31
C CYS A 7 -15.81 -11.44 5.68
N ARG A 8 -16.02 -11.02 4.43
CA ARG A 8 -15.07 -10.11 3.77
C ARG A 8 -15.02 -8.83 4.60
N ALA A 9 -13.82 -8.42 5.00
CA ALA A 9 -13.64 -7.13 5.64
C ALA A 9 -14.18 -6.02 4.72
N PRO A 10 -14.76 -4.93 5.28
CA PRO A 10 -15.23 -3.80 4.49
C PRO A 10 -14.12 -3.26 3.59
N ASN A 11 -14.47 -2.71 2.43
CA ASN A 11 -13.50 -2.00 1.60
C ASN A 11 -12.90 -0.81 2.38
N TYR A 12 -11.67 -0.43 2.04
CA TYR A 12 -11.07 0.79 2.58
C TYR A 12 -11.69 2.00 1.86
N SER A 13 -12.18 2.95 2.64
CA SER A 13 -12.58 4.28 2.17
C SER A 13 -11.36 5.12 1.77
N ASN A 14 -11.57 6.16 0.96
CA ASN A 14 -10.46 7.04 0.55
C ASN A 14 -9.76 7.71 1.73
N SER A 15 -10.51 8.10 2.77
CA SER A 15 -9.93 8.66 4.00
C SER A 15 -9.05 7.65 4.72
N GLU A 16 -9.52 6.40 4.90
CA GLU A 16 -8.70 5.32 5.49
C GLU A 16 -7.42 5.10 4.67
N ILE A 17 -7.50 5.14 3.34
CA ILE A 17 -6.33 4.96 2.47
C ILE A 17 -5.32 6.09 2.69
N LEU A 18 -5.78 7.35 2.71
CA LEU A 18 -4.92 8.51 2.96
C LEU A 18 -4.28 8.45 4.35
N THR A 19 -5.05 8.09 5.38
CA THR A 19 -4.54 7.91 6.74
C THR A 19 -3.45 6.83 6.78
N LEU A 20 -3.70 5.66 6.16
CA LEU A 20 -2.72 4.59 6.10
C LEU A 20 -1.42 5.05 5.41
N ILE A 21 -1.53 5.74 4.27
CA ILE A 21 -0.37 6.24 3.52
C ILE A 21 0.43 7.24 4.36
N SER A 22 -0.24 8.18 5.03
CA SER A 22 0.38 9.19 5.90
C SER A 22 1.13 8.55 7.07
N ILE A 23 0.54 7.53 7.71
CA ILE A 23 1.21 6.81 8.80
C ILE A 23 2.41 6.04 8.26
N VAL A 24 2.27 5.32 7.13
CA VAL A 24 3.36 4.55 6.53
C VAL A 24 4.52 5.46 6.10
N GLU A 25 4.24 6.67 5.62
CA GLU A 25 5.26 7.66 5.26
C GLU A 25 6.22 7.95 6.43
N LYS A 26 5.69 8.07 7.66
CA LYS A 26 6.50 8.31 8.87
C LYS A 26 7.52 7.18 9.11
N TYR A 27 7.14 5.95 8.81
CA TYR A 27 7.97 4.76 9.04
C TYR A 27 8.62 4.19 7.76
N LYS A 28 8.56 4.92 6.64
CA LYS A 28 8.99 4.41 5.31
C LYS A 28 10.42 3.87 5.30
N HIS A 29 11.31 4.49 6.05
CA HIS A 29 12.72 4.12 6.16
C HIS A 29 12.94 2.70 6.70
N ILE A 30 11.99 2.17 7.48
CA ILE A 30 12.02 0.80 8.00
C ILE A 30 11.19 -0.12 7.10
N VAL A 31 9.99 0.32 6.70
CA VAL A 31 9.07 -0.48 5.86
C VAL A 31 9.71 -0.84 4.52
N ASP A 32 10.32 0.13 3.84
CA ASP A 32 10.94 -0.03 2.52
C ASP A 32 12.43 -0.37 2.58
N ASN A 33 12.97 -0.61 3.78
CA ASN A 33 14.34 -1.08 3.94
C ASN A 33 14.53 -2.40 3.16
N LYS A 34 15.51 -2.46 2.25
CA LYS A 34 15.79 -3.65 1.44
C LYS A 34 16.60 -4.72 2.19
N LYS A 35 17.10 -4.42 3.40
CA LYS A 35 17.80 -5.39 4.23
C LYS A 35 16.88 -6.53 4.65
N THR A 36 17.46 -7.74 4.73
CA THR A 36 16.76 -9.00 4.98
C THR A 36 17.32 -9.76 6.19
N ASP A 37 18.15 -9.12 7.01
CA ASP A 37 18.65 -9.72 8.25
C ASP A 37 17.55 -9.89 9.31
N ASN A 38 17.76 -10.83 10.24
CA ASN A 38 16.77 -11.17 11.28
C ASN A 38 16.36 -9.96 12.14
N GLN A 39 17.28 -9.01 12.34
CA GLN A 39 17.04 -7.78 13.09
C GLN A 39 16.05 -6.87 12.32
N THR A 40 16.27 -6.68 11.03
CA THR A 40 15.39 -5.90 10.14
C THR A 40 13.99 -6.51 10.05
N TRP A 41 13.87 -7.85 10.07
CA TRP A 41 12.55 -8.50 10.09
C TRP A 41 11.74 -8.15 11.34
N LYS A 42 12.38 -8.21 12.52
CA LYS A 42 11.74 -7.83 13.79
C LYS A 42 11.36 -6.35 13.79
N GLU A 43 12.26 -5.47 13.37
CA GLU A 43 12.00 -4.03 13.29
C GLU A 43 10.83 -3.70 12.37
N LYS A 44 10.75 -4.36 11.20
CA LYS A 44 9.61 -4.21 10.30
C LYS A 44 8.31 -4.69 10.95
N ASP A 45 8.34 -5.82 11.64
CA ASP A 45 7.15 -6.35 12.30
C ASP A 45 6.64 -5.41 13.40
N GLU A 46 7.54 -4.93 14.25
CA GLU A 46 7.25 -3.94 15.31
C GLU A 46 6.72 -2.63 14.73
N VAL A 47 7.28 -2.15 13.62
CA VAL A 47 6.77 -0.96 12.92
C VAL A 47 5.36 -1.19 12.40
N TRP A 48 5.08 -2.37 11.84
CA TRP A 48 3.73 -2.69 11.39
C TRP A 48 2.72 -2.78 12.55
N ASP A 49 3.14 -3.21 13.73
CA ASP A 49 2.30 -3.13 14.95
C ASP A 49 2.05 -1.68 15.36
N LYS A 50 3.06 -0.80 15.31
CA LYS A 50 2.89 0.64 15.56
C LYS A 50 1.92 1.29 14.55
N ILE A 51 2.09 0.98 13.26
CA ILE A 51 1.19 1.44 12.19
C ILE A 51 -0.25 0.98 12.47
N CYS A 52 -0.42 -0.29 12.86
CA CYS A 52 -1.73 -0.84 13.19
C CYS A 52 -2.40 -0.10 14.35
N ASN A 53 -1.66 0.11 15.44
CA ASN A 53 -2.17 0.83 16.61
C ASN A 53 -2.51 2.28 16.29
N GLU A 54 -1.63 2.98 15.58
CA GLU A 54 -1.84 4.38 15.18
C GLU A 54 -3.03 4.51 14.22
N PHE A 55 -3.15 3.59 13.25
CA PHE A 55 -4.28 3.56 12.32
C PHE A 55 -5.60 3.31 13.06
N ASN A 56 -5.63 2.31 13.96
CA ASN A 56 -6.85 1.98 14.71
C ASN A 56 -7.24 3.07 15.71
N SER A 57 -6.27 3.83 16.27
CA SER A 57 -6.58 5.00 17.11
C SER A 57 -7.19 6.17 16.33
N GLN A 58 -6.92 6.26 15.02
CA GLN A 58 -7.44 7.30 14.14
C GLN A 58 -8.70 6.85 13.39
N SER A 59 -8.90 5.54 13.24
CA SER A 59 -10.07 4.95 12.60
C SER A 59 -11.26 4.98 13.54
N THR A 60 -12.32 5.69 13.15
CA THR A 60 -13.56 5.79 13.93
C THR A 60 -14.58 4.71 13.60
N ILE A 61 -14.38 3.96 12.51
CA ILE A 61 -15.39 3.06 11.94
C ILE A 61 -15.01 1.59 12.12
N TYR A 62 -13.81 1.19 11.67
CA TYR A 62 -13.40 -0.20 11.68
C TYR A 62 -11.96 -0.35 12.15
N ASN A 63 -11.75 -1.29 13.07
CA ASN A 63 -10.42 -1.76 13.43
C ASN A 63 -9.89 -2.70 12.34
N ARG A 64 -8.63 -2.54 11.96
CA ARG A 64 -7.93 -3.38 10.98
C ARG A 64 -6.81 -4.12 11.68
N SER A 65 -6.54 -5.34 11.23
CA SER A 65 -5.38 -6.09 11.71
C SER A 65 -4.11 -5.64 10.98
N LYS A 66 -2.96 -5.84 11.63
CA LYS A 66 -1.62 -5.62 11.06
C LYS A 66 -1.48 -6.25 9.67
N GLU A 67 -1.90 -7.51 9.53
CA GLU A 67 -1.79 -8.28 8.29
C GLU A 67 -2.64 -7.67 7.19
N SER A 68 -3.82 -7.14 7.54
CA SER A 68 -4.73 -6.49 6.59
C SER A 68 -4.12 -5.20 6.04
N LEU A 69 -3.56 -4.34 6.91
CA LEU A 69 -2.92 -3.09 6.52
C LEU A 69 -1.67 -3.34 5.67
N LYS A 70 -0.81 -4.25 6.12
CA LYS A 70 0.40 -4.67 5.40
C LYS A 70 0.06 -5.22 4.02
N LYS A 71 -0.91 -6.13 3.94
CA LYS A 71 -1.37 -6.72 2.67
C LYS A 71 -1.97 -5.68 1.74
N TYR A 72 -2.75 -4.74 2.28
CA TYR A 72 -3.33 -3.65 1.49
C TYR A 72 -2.22 -2.79 0.86
N TYR A 73 -1.26 -2.33 1.66
CA TYR A 73 -0.15 -1.50 1.19
C TYR A 73 0.70 -2.22 0.13
N GLU A 74 1.08 -3.47 0.37
CA GLU A 74 1.87 -4.26 -0.60
C GLU A 74 1.11 -4.50 -1.91
N ASN A 75 -0.19 -4.78 -1.83
CA ASN A 75 -1.04 -4.91 -3.02
C ASN A 75 -1.12 -3.59 -3.78
N LYS A 76 -1.27 -2.45 -3.09
CA LYS A 76 -1.30 -1.12 -3.69
C LYS A 76 0.02 -0.84 -4.42
N LYS A 77 1.17 -1.08 -3.79
CA LYS A 77 2.50 -0.98 -4.44
C LYS A 77 2.60 -1.86 -5.69
N LYS A 78 2.10 -3.10 -5.63
CA LYS A 78 2.12 -4.02 -6.78
C LYS A 78 1.27 -3.51 -7.95
N ILE A 79 0.07 -3.00 -7.67
CA ILE A 79 -0.82 -2.42 -8.68
C ILE A 79 -0.14 -1.22 -9.35
N ILE A 80 0.47 -0.33 -8.56
CA ILE A 80 1.16 0.87 -9.05
C ILE A 80 2.34 0.49 -9.94
N ARG A 81 3.19 -0.45 -9.52
CA ARG A 81 4.30 -0.95 -10.36
C ARG A 81 3.81 -1.50 -11.69
N LYS A 82 2.71 -2.26 -11.68
CA LYS A 82 2.11 -2.79 -12.90
C LYS A 82 1.61 -1.67 -13.82
N GLN A 83 0.95 -0.66 -13.28
CA GLN A 83 0.48 0.50 -14.05
C GLN A 83 1.65 1.26 -14.67
N VAL A 84 2.69 1.58 -13.88
CA VAL A 84 3.89 2.28 -14.37
C VAL A 84 4.61 1.47 -15.45
N ALA A 85 4.70 0.15 -15.30
CA ALA A 85 5.29 -0.74 -16.30
C ALA A 85 4.48 -0.75 -17.61
N GLU A 86 3.16 -0.80 -17.53
CA GLU A 86 2.29 -0.74 -18.70
C GLU A 86 2.41 0.61 -19.42
N GLU A 87 2.44 1.73 -18.69
CA GLU A 87 2.65 3.06 -19.27
C GLU A 87 3.98 3.17 -20.01
N ARG A 88 5.07 2.64 -19.41
CA ARG A 88 6.37 2.57 -20.09
C ARG A 88 6.27 1.75 -21.37
N LYS A 89 5.63 0.58 -21.31
CA LYS A 89 5.46 -0.30 -22.47
C LYS A 89 4.68 0.39 -23.61
N GLU A 90 3.60 1.10 -23.29
CA GLU A 90 2.82 1.86 -24.29
C GLU A 90 3.63 3.00 -24.91
N LEU A 91 4.50 3.67 -24.13
CA LEU A 91 5.38 4.73 -24.64
C LEU A 91 6.41 4.20 -25.67
N PHE A 92 6.92 2.98 -25.47
CA PHE A 92 7.89 2.36 -26.36
C PHE A 92 7.26 1.62 -27.56
N LYS A 93 5.93 1.63 -27.72
CA LYS A 93 5.30 1.10 -28.94
C LYS A 93 5.55 2.05 -30.10
N THR A 94 6.32 1.59 -31.09
CA THR A 94 6.67 2.30 -32.33
C THR A 94 5.56 2.35 -33.39
N GLY A 95 4.29 2.17 -33.01
CA GLY A 95 3.14 2.38 -33.89
C GLY A 95 2.53 3.75 -33.62
N SER A 96 2.14 4.50 -34.65
CA SER A 96 1.65 5.88 -34.65
C SER A 96 0.34 6.15 -33.86
N GLY A 97 0.05 5.40 -32.80
CA GLY A 97 -1.11 5.56 -31.92
C GLY A 97 -0.83 6.41 -30.68
N ILE A 98 -1.85 7.10 -30.18
CA ILE A 98 -1.78 7.89 -28.94
C ILE A 98 -1.62 6.92 -27.75
N PRO A 99 -0.60 7.11 -26.88
CA PRO A 99 -0.41 6.27 -25.70
C PRO A 99 -1.62 6.34 -24.77
N LYS A 100 -2.11 5.19 -24.32
CA LYS A 100 -3.15 5.13 -23.28
C LYS A 100 -2.52 5.53 -21.94
N ARG A 101 -2.86 6.73 -21.44
CA ARG A 101 -2.39 7.23 -20.13
C ARG A 101 -3.25 6.67 -18.99
N ARG A 102 -2.67 6.41 -17.82
CA ARG A 102 -3.45 6.04 -16.63
C ARG A 102 -4.33 7.22 -16.18
N LYS A 103 -5.47 6.90 -15.57
CA LYS A 103 -6.23 7.88 -14.78
C LYS A 103 -5.39 8.22 -13.54
N LYS A 104 -5.09 9.51 -13.34
CA LYS A 104 -4.40 9.99 -12.15
C LYS A 104 -5.32 9.83 -10.94
N ASP A 105 -4.79 9.25 -9.89
CA ASP A 105 -5.46 9.00 -8.62
C ASP A 105 -4.52 9.48 -7.52
N GLU A 106 -4.99 10.41 -6.67
CA GLU A 106 -4.17 11.06 -5.65
C GLU A 106 -3.46 10.05 -4.74
N THR A 107 -4.19 9.04 -4.27
CA THR A 107 -3.61 8.00 -3.40
C THR A 107 -2.51 7.19 -4.10
N THR A 108 -2.65 7.00 -5.41
CA THR A 108 -1.68 6.29 -6.24
C THR A 108 -0.41 7.12 -6.43
N ASP A 109 -0.55 8.42 -6.67
CA ASP A 109 0.59 9.31 -6.84
C ASP A 109 1.37 9.49 -5.52
N LEU A 110 0.69 9.56 -4.38
CA LEU A 110 1.34 9.59 -3.05
C LEU A 110 2.15 8.31 -2.78
N VAL A 111 1.56 7.13 -3.00
CA VAL A 111 2.29 5.87 -2.79
C VAL A 111 3.46 5.74 -3.77
N LEU A 112 3.30 6.20 -5.01
CA LEU A 112 4.39 6.21 -5.99
C LEU A 112 5.55 7.13 -5.54
N ALA A 113 5.24 8.29 -4.96
CA ALA A 113 6.25 9.19 -4.40
C ALA A 113 6.99 8.56 -3.22
N LEU A 114 6.29 7.81 -2.35
CA LEU A 114 6.92 7.08 -1.25
C LEU A 114 7.90 6.01 -1.73
N MET A 115 7.60 5.35 -2.85
CA MET A 115 8.43 4.26 -3.38
C MET A 115 9.73 4.73 -4.06
N ASN A 116 9.78 5.98 -4.49
CA ASN A 116 10.87 6.53 -5.32
C ASN A 116 11.87 7.39 -4.54
N ASN A 117 11.70 7.54 -3.22
CA ASN A 117 12.53 8.35 -2.34
C ASN A 117 13.44 7.50 -1.45
#